data_AF-A0A950ZZR1-F1
#
_entry.id   AF-A0A950ZZR1-F1
#
_cell.length_a   1.000
_cell.length_b   1.000
_cell.length_c   1.000
_cell.angle_alpha   90.00
_cell.angle_beta   90.00
_cell.angle_gamma   90.00
#
_symmetry.space_group_name_H-M   'P 1'
#
loop_
_entity.id
_entity.type
_entity.pdbx_description
1 polymer ?
#
loop_
_entity_poly.entity_id
_entity_poly.type
_entity_poly.pdbx_seq_one_letter_code
_entity_poly.pdbx_strand_id
1 'polypeptide(L)'
;LLSGRAHKVFTGICLITPKNARRERLVETRVRFKRLSRTDFDAYLASGEWRGKAGGYAIQGKAGAFVLKVIGSPSNVVGLPLQETLNLLNGEGYPVHLHWLNSA
;
A
#
# COMPACT_ATOMS: atom_id res chain seq x y z
N LEU A 1 3.44 12.59 14.68
CA LEU A 1 2.56 11.44 14.97
C LEU A 1 3.21 10.08 14.65
N LEU A 2 3.87 9.91 13.49
CA LEU A 2 4.40 8.61 13.05
C LEU A 2 5.87 8.33 13.45
N SER A 3 6.68 9.38 13.66
CA SER A 3 8.10 9.26 14.02
C SER A 3 8.34 8.32 15.21
N GLY A 4 9.20 7.31 15.01
CA GLY A 4 9.59 6.33 16.02
C GLY A 4 8.48 5.37 16.46
N ARG A 5 7.34 5.36 15.78
CA ARG A 5 6.17 4.55 16.13
C ARG A 5 5.83 3.56 15.03
N ALA A 6 5.05 2.55 15.40
CA ALA A 6 4.39 1.67 14.45
C ALA A 6 2.95 2.14 14.25
N HIS A 7 2.51 2.18 13.00
CA HIS A 7 1.15 2.55 12.62
C HIS A 7 0.58 1.51 11.64
N LYS A 8 -0.73 1.54 11.46
CA LYS A 8 -1.47 0.63 10.60
C LYS A 8 -1.94 1.37 9.36
N VAL A 9 -1.80 0.73 8.21
CA VAL A 9 -2.34 1.17 6.93
C VAL A 9 -3.40 0.17 6.52
N PHE A 10 -4.58 0.66 6.21
CA PHE A 10 -5.73 -0.13 5.78
C PHE A 10 -6.08 0.24 4.34
N THR A 11 -6.20 -0.76 3.47
CA THR A 11 -6.78 -0.57 2.14
C THR A 11 -7.96 -1.52 1.99
N GLY A 12 -9.11 -0.95 1.63
CA GLY A 12 -10.29 -1.70 1.24
C GLY A 12 -10.31 -1.88 -0.28
N ILE A 13 -10.58 -3.10 -0.74
CA ILE A 13 -10.83 -3.40 -2.14
C ILE A 13 -12.25 -3.95 -2.31
N CYS A 14 -12.91 -3.57 -3.40
CA CYS A 14 -14.23 -4.03 -3.77
C CYS A 14 -14.24 -4.41 -5.25
N LEU A 15 -14.58 -5.67 -5.54
CA LEU A 15 -14.81 -6.20 -6.88
C LEU A 15 -16.32 -6.30 -7.11
N ILE A 16 -16.80 -5.66 -8.18
CA ILE A 16 -18.18 -5.78 -8.65
C ILE A 16 -18.13 -6.47 -10.02
N THR A 17 -18.79 -7.61 -10.15
CA THR A 17 -18.80 -8.38 -11.41
C THR A 17 -19.92 -7.90 -12.35
N PRO A 18 -19.89 -8.24 -13.65
CA PRO A 18 -20.98 -7.95 -14.59
C PRO A 18 -22.34 -8.52 -14.17
N LYS A 19 -22.35 -9.55 -13.30
CA LYS A 19 -23.57 -10.12 -12.71
C LYS A 19 -24.00 -9.39 -11.44
N ASN A 20 -23.45 -8.21 -11.16
CA ASN A 20 -23.64 -7.41 -9.94
C ASN A 20 -23.25 -8.15 -8.65
N ALA A 21 -22.41 -9.19 -8.71
CA ALA A 21 -21.88 -9.81 -7.51
C ALA A 21 -20.81 -8.90 -6.89
N ARG A 22 -20.92 -8.65 -5.58
CA ARG A 22 -19.93 -7.87 -4.80
C ARG A 22 -19.02 -8.80 -4.01
N ARG A 23 -17.72 -8.53 -4.05
CA ARG A 23 -16.70 -9.12 -3.16
C ARG A 23 -15.85 -8.01 -2.60
N GLU A 24 -15.57 -8.06 -1.30
CA GLU A 24 -14.76 -7.03 -0.65
C GLU A 24 -13.73 -7.65 0.29
N ARG A 25 -12.61 -6.96 0.45
CA ARG A 25 -11.56 -7.31 1.41
C ARG A 25 -10.99 -6.05 2.02
N LEU A 26 -10.69 -6.12 3.31
CA LEU A 26 -9.93 -5.10 4.04
C LEU A 26 -8.59 -5.69 4.42
N VAL A 27 -7.50 -5.02 4.04
CA VAL A 27 -6.14 -5.50 4.29
C VAL A 27 -5.44 -4.53 5.22
N GLU A 28 -4.94 -5.05 6.35
CA GLU A 28 -4.13 -4.31 7.31
C GLU A 28 -2.63 -4.55 7.02
N THR A 29 -1.83 -3.51 7.08
CA THR A 29 -0.38 -3.63 7.11
C THR A 29 0.22 -2.70 8.14
N ARG A 30 1.11 -3.22 8.98
CA ARG A 30 1.79 -2.44 10.01
C ARG A 30 3.14 -1.95 9.50
N VAL A 31 3.37 -0.65 9.60
CA VAL A 31 4.62 0.00 9.21
C VAL A 31 5.26 0.63 10.44
N ARG A 32 6.55 0.43 10.64
CA ARG A 32 7.32 1.05 11.73
C ARG A 32 8.34 2.01 11.16
N PHE A 33 8.32 3.24 11.64
CA PHE A 33 9.30 4.26 11.27
C PHE A 33 10.44 4.32 12.27
N LYS A 34 11.62 4.72 11.79
CA LYS A 34 12.69 5.20 12.68
C LYS A 34 12.23 6.46 13.40
N ARG A 35 12.90 6.78 14.51
CA ARG A 35 12.75 8.11 15.10
C ARG A 35 13.40 9.10 14.14
N LEU A 36 12.60 10.00 13.56
CA LEU A 36 13.05 11.04 12.66
C LEU A 36 13.79 12.12 13.45
N SER A 37 14.96 12.50 12.96
CA SER A 37 15.63 13.74 13.39
C SER A 37 14.91 14.96 12.83
N ARG A 38 15.26 16.14 13.33
CA ARG A 38 14.72 17.40 12.79
C ARG A 38 15.14 17.60 11.32
N THR A 39 16.38 17.25 11.00
CA THR A 39 16.91 17.29 9.63
C THR A 39 16.13 16.38 8.68
N ASP A 40 15.81 15.14 9.11
CA ASP A 40 14.97 14.22 8.32
C ASP A 40 13.60 14.85 8.01
N PHE A 41 13.00 15.48 9.03
CA PHE A 41 11.67 16.07 8.95
C PHE A 41 11.65 17.27 8.00
N ASP A 42 12.57 18.22 8.16
CA ASP A 42 12.64 19.44 7.36
C ASP A 42 12.95 19.12 5.90
N ALA A 43 13.88 18.21 5.63
CA ALA A 43 14.21 17.77 4.28
C ALA A 43 13.02 17.07 3.60
N TYR A 44 12.29 16.21 4.33
CA TYR A 44 11.13 15.53 3.77
C TYR A 44 9.98 16.52 3.49
N LEU A 45 9.74 17.46 4.38
CA LEU A 45 8.72 18.49 4.21
C LEU A 45 9.00 19.37 2.99
N ALA A 46 10.25 19.82 2.85
CA ALA A 46 10.71 20.62 1.71
C ALA A 46 10.57 19.87 0.37
N SER A 47 10.66 18.54 0.37
CA SER A 47 10.51 17.74 -0.84
C SER A 47 9.09 17.73 -1.43
N GLY A 48 8.07 18.12 -0.65
CA GLY A 48 6.67 18.16 -1.09
C GLY A 48 5.99 16.80 -1.30
N GLU A 49 6.72 15.68 -1.17
CA GLU A 49 6.24 14.32 -1.47
C GLU A 49 5.09 13.86 -0.56
N TRP A 50 4.96 14.48 0.61
CA TRP A 50 3.91 14.24 1.59
C TRP A 50 2.51 14.65 1.10
N ARG A 51 2.43 15.54 0.09
CA ARG A 51 1.17 16.11 -0.38
C ARG A 51 0.30 15.04 -1.04
N GLY A 52 -0.99 15.02 -0.69
CA GLY A 52 -1.95 14.08 -1.24
C GLY A 52 -1.73 12.62 -0.83
N LYS A 53 -0.90 12.36 0.20
CA LYS A 53 -0.63 11.01 0.70
C LYS A 53 -1.29 10.79 2.05
N ALA A 54 -1.97 9.66 2.21
CA ALA A 54 -2.50 9.25 3.51
C ALA A 54 -1.35 9.09 4.52
N GLY A 55 -1.49 9.69 5.70
CA GLY A 55 -0.41 9.73 6.71
C GLY A 55 0.77 10.65 6.35
N GLY A 56 0.68 11.39 5.25
CA GLY A 56 1.69 12.37 4.83
C GLY A 56 3.01 11.75 4.37
N TYR A 57 3.00 10.52 3.84
CA TYR A 57 4.22 9.91 3.30
C TYR A 57 3.96 8.93 2.15
N ALA A 58 4.97 8.71 1.30
CA ALA A 58 4.94 7.68 0.25
C ALA A 58 6.05 6.64 0.47
N ILE A 59 5.67 5.37 0.71
CA ILE A 59 6.64 4.30 1.00
C ILE A 59 7.59 3.98 -0.16
N GLN A 60 7.15 4.23 -1.40
CA GLN A 60 7.95 4.06 -2.62
C GLN A 60 8.87 5.25 -2.91
N GLY A 61 8.72 6.36 -2.19
CA GLY A 61 9.51 7.57 -2.37
C GLY A 61 10.55 7.76 -1.26
N LYS A 62 10.93 9.01 -0.98
CA LYS A 62 11.97 9.35 0.01
C LYS A 62 11.64 8.85 1.41
N ALA A 63 10.34 8.79 1.76
CA ALA A 63 9.93 8.28 3.07
C ALA A 63 10.21 6.77 3.25
N GLY A 64 10.48 6.03 2.17
CA GLY A 64 10.97 4.65 2.27
C GLY A 64 12.24 4.53 3.12
N ALA A 65 13.12 5.54 3.09
CA ALA A 65 14.33 5.61 3.91
C ALA A 65 14.05 5.70 5.43
N PHE A 66 12.82 6.00 5.82
CA PHE A 66 12.41 6.08 7.23
C PHE A 66 11.81 4.79 7.75
N VAL A 67 11.46 3.84 6.88
CA VAL A 67 10.80 2.58 7.24
C VAL A 67 11.81 1.60 7.81
N LEU A 68 11.60 1.17 9.06
CA LEU A 68 12.40 0.12 9.70
C LEU A 68 11.82 -1.27 9.48
N LYS A 69 10.49 -1.38 9.41
CA LYS A 69 9.82 -2.67 9.28
C LYS A 69 8.44 -2.52 8.66
N VAL A 70 8.10 -3.46 7.80
CA VAL A 70 6.74 -3.68 7.30
C VAL A 70 6.32 -5.08 7.73
N ILE A 71 5.12 -5.21 8.28
CA ILE A 71 4.49 -6.49 8.66
C ILE A 71 3.14 -6.54 7.97
N GLY A 72 2.99 -7.43 6.99
CA GLY A 72 1.84 -7.50 6.10
C GLY A 72 2.24 -7.25 4.64
N SER A 73 1.36 -6.62 3.87
CA SER A 73 1.51 -6.44 2.42
C SER A 73 2.11 -5.08 2.06
N PRO A 74 3.30 -5.01 1.42
CA PRO A 74 3.83 -3.73 0.94
C PRO A 74 2.95 -3.09 -0.13
N SER A 75 2.32 -3.87 -1.01
CA SER A 75 1.41 -3.37 -2.05
C SER A 75 0.13 -2.76 -1.46
N ASN A 76 -0.33 -3.29 -0.32
CA ASN A 76 -1.38 -2.66 0.47
C ASN A 76 -1.01 -1.23 0.90
N VAL A 77 0.24 -0.99 1.32
CA VAL A 77 0.71 0.35 1.74
C VAL A 77 0.80 1.31 0.55
N VAL A 78 1.10 0.78 -0.64
CA VAL A 78 1.11 1.57 -1.89
C VAL A 78 -0.31 2.01 -2.27
N GLY A 79 -1.32 1.18 -1.96
CA GLY A 79 -2.72 1.49 -2.15
C GLY A 79 -3.54 0.44 -2.92
N LEU A 80 -2.92 -0.69 -3.30
CA LEU A 80 -3.65 -1.83 -3.86
C LEU A 80 -3.05 -3.14 -3.35
N PRO A 81 -3.72 -3.87 -2.44
CA PRO A 81 -3.27 -5.18 -1.97
C PRO A 81 -3.35 -6.21 -3.11
N LEU A 82 -2.23 -6.41 -3.81
CA LEU A 82 -2.19 -7.17 -5.07
C LEU A 82 -2.54 -8.65 -4.87
N GLN A 83 -2.09 -9.26 -3.78
CA GLN A 83 -2.38 -10.68 -3.50
C GLN A 83 -3.88 -10.89 -3.32
N GLU A 84 -4.52 -10.06 -2.50
CA GLU A 84 -5.95 -10.12 -2.23
C GLU A 84 -6.77 -9.76 -3.47
N THR A 85 -6.29 -8.80 -4.27
CA THR A 85 -6.90 -8.45 -5.56
C THR A 85 -6.86 -9.61 -6.54
N LEU A 86 -5.72 -10.28 -6.68
CA LEU A 86 -5.58 -11.48 -7.52
C LEU A 86 -6.49 -12.61 -7.03
N ASN A 87 -6.55 -12.83 -5.72
CA ASN A 87 -7.42 -13.86 -5.15
C ASN A 87 -8.91 -13.59 -5.43
N LEU A 88 -9.36 -12.34 -5.35
CA LEU A 88 -10.73 -11.96 -5.70
C LEU A 88 -11.03 -12.20 -7.18
N LEU A 89 -10.13 -11.80 -8.08
CA LEU A 89 -10.29 -11.98 -9.51
C LEU A 89 -10.29 -13.47 -9.91
N ASN A 90 -9.32 -14.23 -9.40
CA ASN A 90 -9.24 -15.68 -9.63
C ASN A 90 -10.49 -16.39 -9.08
N GLY A 91 -10.99 -15.98 -7.91
CA GLY A 91 -12.20 -16.54 -7.30
C GLY A 91 -13.48 -16.30 -8.11
N GLU A 92 -13.52 -15.26 -8.94
CA GLU A 92 -14.62 -15.00 -9.88
C GLU A 92 -14.33 -15.53 -11.31
N GLY A 93 -13.25 -16.30 -11.49
CA GLY A 93 -12.91 -16.97 -12.74
C GLY A 93 -12.23 -16.08 -13.79
N TYR A 94 -11.72 -14.89 -13.41
CA TYR A 94 -10.98 -14.04 -14.34
C TYR A 94 -9.58 -14.61 -14.60
N PRO A 95 -9.14 -14.70 -15.87
CA PRO A 95 -7.89 -15.37 -16.22
C PRO A 95 -6.67 -14.44 -16.08
N VAL A 96 -6.33 -14.03 -14.85
CA VAL A 96 -5.35 -12.97 -14.60
C VAL A 96 -3.93 -13.33 -15.05
N HIS A 97 -3.59 -14.62 -15.04
CA HIS A 97 -2.27 -15.12 -15.43
C HIS A 97 -2.07 -15.26 -16.94
N LEU A 98 -3.15 -15.31 -17.75
CA LEU A 98 -3.02 -15.46 -19.21
C LEU A 98 -2.23 -14.31 -19.84
N HIS A 99 -2.38 -13.10 -19.30
CA HIS A 99 -1.66 -11.93 -19.81
C HIS A 99 -0.17 -11.93 -19.46
N TRP A 100 0.29 -12.77 -18.53
CA TRP A 100 1.72 -12.84 -18.18
C TRP A 100 2.53 -13.62 -19.22
N LEU A 101 1.87 -14.51 -19.96
CA LEU A 101 2.49 -15.35 -21.00
C LEU A 101 2.73 -14.57 -22.30
N ASN A 102 2.05 -13.43 -22.48
CA ASN A 102 2.13 -12.61 -23.70
C ASN A 102 2.96 -11.33 -23.53
N SER A 103 3.67 -11.18 -22.41
CA SER A 103 4.57 -10.06 -22.17
C SER A 103 5.95 -10.35 -22.77
N ALA A 104 6.08 -10.15 -24.08
CA ALA A 104 7.36 -10.04 -24.80
C ALA A 104 7.44 -8.66 -25.47
#